data_AF-A0A9E4SQT9-F1
#
_entry.id   AF-A0A9E4SQT9-F1
#
_cell.length_a   1.000
_cell.length_b   1.000
_cell.length_c   1.000
_cell.angle_alpha   90.00
_cell.angle_beta   90.00
_cell.angle_gamma   90.00
#
_symmetry.space_group_name_H-M   'P 1'
#
loop_
_entity.id
_entity.type
_entity.pdbx_description
1 polymer ?
#
loop_
_entity_poly.entity_id
_entity_poly.type
_entity_poly.pdbx_seq_one_letter_code
_entity_poly.pdbx_strand_id
1 'polypeptide(L)'
;MKSESDAALDLFLHWLREGHGRGFAVKDGDGVIIASDDEFTLAVSVHSLVPVEDERWEAARGRLESQIADGLPARIALWAPSGAALPSEEPAASEFAEAVRQAAVKLGPEERAHLSLPIRVLLRKNNSGGGVISASGGLSPHWATFTGRVQGTFDLDSTALHRLPESNEHLERLIEQIVEVAGEMSDGEVREIETIDAWTVQRLSGDNGCTIFGLPRAATEDIGLAVRRNFRRLLRDAVPALREAEADLRALIVIGYYPRIEMEGATTAIRGYDPASYSGLDFVCLVADGVVKPLIQTPDRLLPWAKAAQPEA
;
A
#
# COMPACT_ATOMS: atom_id res chain seq x y z
N MET A 1 15.45 -12.38 -7.68
CA MET A 1 14.73 -11.13 -7.38
C MET A 1 13.42 -11.49 -6.69
N LYS A 2 13.30 -11.15 -5.40
CA LYS A 2 12.14 -11.42 -4.52
C LYS A 2 12.00 -10.32 -3.47
N SER A 3 12.41 -9.08 -3.78
CA SER A 3 12.34 -7.97 -2.82
C SER A 3 11.17 -7.03 -3.10
N GLU A 4 10.76 -6.24 -2.11
CA GLU A 4 9.80 -5.14 -2.30
C GLU A 4 10.30 -4.16 -3.38
N SER A 5 11.61 -3.91 -3.44
CA SER A 5 12.22 -3.04 -4.46
C SER A 5 12.01 -3.57 -5.88
N ASP A 6 12.17 -4.88 -6.09
CA ASP A 6 11.94 -5.51 -7.39
C ASP A 6 10.47 -5.39 -7.80
N ALA A 7 9.56 -5.71 -6.88
CA ALA A 7 8.12 -5.63 -7.15
C ALA A 7 7.64 -4.18 -7.37
N ALA A 8 8.19 -3.20 -6.64
CA ALA A 8 7.88 -1.79 -6.85
C ALA A 8 8.43 -1.26 -8.17
N LEU A 9 9.62 -1.72 -8.58
CA LEU A 9 10.15 -1.43 -9.90
C LEU A 9 9.23 -1.98 -10.99
N ASP A 10 8.79 -3.24 -10.90
CA ASP A 10 7.89 -3.83 -11.90
C ASP A 10 6.58 -3.05 -12.03
N LEU A 11 6.00 -2.61 -10.91
CA LEU A 11 4.80 -1.76 -10.92
C LEU A 11 5.06 -0.42 -11.60
N PHE A 12 6.21 0.20 -11.36
CA PHE A 12 6.59 1.44 -12.03
C PHE A 12 6.83 1.26 -13.54
N LEU A 13 7.49 0.17 -13.95
CA LEU A 13 7.72 -0.12 -15.37
C LEU A 13 6.41 -0.43 -16.10
N HIS A 14 5.48 -1.11 -15.44
CA HIS A 14 4.11 -1.29 -15.95
C HIS A 14 3.39 0.06 -16.08
N TRP A 15 3.46 0.91 -15.06
CA TRP A 15 2.88 2.26 -15.09
C TRP A 15 3.44 3.11 -16.25
N LEU A 16 4.75 3.03 -16.52
CA LEU A 16 5.35 3.70 -17.69
C LEU A 16 4.81 3.14 -19.00
N ARG A 17 4.62 1.82 -19.09
CA ARG A 17 4.07 1.20 -20.30
C ARG A 17 2.64 1.63 -20.57
N GLU A 18 1.77 1.62 -19.56
CA GLU A 18 0.37 2.00 -19.71
C GLU A 18 0.18 3.51 -19.89
N GLY A 19 0.90 4.32 -19.10
CA GLY A 19 0.75 5.77 -19.07
C GLY A 19 1.50 6.49 -20.20
N HIS A 20 2.62 5.93 -20.66
CA HIS A 20 3.52 6.57 -21.62
C HIS A 20 3.80 5.73 -22.87
N GLY A 21 3.24 4.53 -22.98
CA GLY A 21 3.44 3.66 -24.14
C GLY A 21 4.85 3.10 -24.27
N ARG A 22 5.64 3.09 -23.18
CA ARG A 22 7.08 2.75 -23.20
C ARG A 22 7.39 1.61 -22.23
N GLY A 23 7.88 0.50 -22.76
CA GLY A 23 8.24 -0.69 -21.98
C GLY A 23 9.75 -0.80 -21.80
N PHE A 24 10.23 -0.56 -20.59
CA PHE A 24 11.65 -0.73 -20.25
C PHE A 24 11.92 -2.13 -19.69
N ALA A 25 13.08 -2.70 -20.02
CA ALA A 25 13.59 -3.94 -19.45
C ALA A 25 14.86 -3.67 -18.65
N VAL A 26 14.96 -4.25 -17.45
CA VAL A 26 16.13 -4.14 -16.57
C VAL A 26 17.35 -4.79 -17.23
N LYS A 27 18.50 -4.08 -17.24
CA LYS A 27 19.77 -4.54 -17.83
C LYS A 27 20.84 -4.79 -16.76
N ASP A 28 20.91 -3.94 -15.74
CA ASP A 28 21.89 -4.03 -14.65
C ASP A 28 21.28 -3.55 -13.32
N GLY A 29 21.80 -4.03 -12.18
CA GLY A 29 21.28 -3.71 -10.87
C GLY A 29 22.21 -4.01 -9.70
N ASP A 30 22.95 -2.99 -9.25
CA ASP A 30 23.38 -2.84 -7.86
C ASP A 30 23.32 -1.33 -7.48
N GLY A 31 22.54 -0.99 -6.46
CA GLY A 31 22.24 0.40 -6.09
C GLY A 31 21.33 1.14 -7.09
N VAL A 32 21.90 1.69 -8.16
CA VAL A 32 21.14 2.34 -9.26
C VAL A 32 20.87 1.30 -10.34
N ILE A 33 19.60 1.07 -10.62
CA ILE A 33 19.13 0.10 -11.60
C ILE A 33 19.06 0.78 -12.96
N ILE A 34 19.62 0.14 -13.99
CA ILE A 34 19.53 0.63 -15.37
C ILE A 34 18.53 -0.23 -16.13
N ALA A 35 17.52 0.42 -16.70
CA ALA A 35 16.55 -0.19 -17.60
C ALA A 35 16.60 0.48 -18.98
N SER A 36 16.24 -0.25 -20.04
CA SER A 36 16.23 0.27 -21.41
C SER A 36 15.09 -0.31 -22.23
N ASP A 37 14.55 0.48 -23.16
CA ASP A 37 13.60 0.07 -24.20
C ASP A 37 14.25 -0.02 -25.60
N ASP A 38 15.57 -0.18 -25.64
CA ASP A 38 16.47 -0.16 -26.81
C ASP A 38 16.70 1.24 -27.44
N GLU A 39 15.83 2.23 -27.19
CA GLU A 39 16.00 3.61 -27.68
C GLU A 39 16.50 4.55 -26.58
N PHE A 40 15.95 4.39 -25.37
CA PHE A 40 16.25 5.20 -24.20
C PHE A 40 16.74 4.34 -23.04
N THR A 41 17.43 5.02 -22.14
CA THR A 41 17.95 4.48 -20.89
C THR A 41 17.32 5.20 -19.70
N LEU A 42 16.98 4.43 -18.68
CA LEU A 42 16.32 4.87 -17.47
C LEU A 42 17.14 4.40 -16.26
N ALA A 43 17.65 5.36 -15.49
CA ALA A 43 18.27 5.11 -14.20
C ALA A 43 17.23 5.20 -13.09
N VAL A 44 17.15 4.17 -12.24
CA VAL A 44 16.15 4.06 -11.18
C VAL A 44 16.80 3.75 -9.84
N SER A 45 16.35 4.42 -8.78
CA SER A 45 16.62 3.99 -7.41
C SER A 45 15.31 3.72 -6.70
N VAL A 46 15.25 2.62 -5.95
CA VAL A 46 14.05 2.18 -5.24
C VAL A 46 14.33 2.11 -3.75
N HIS A 47 13.53 2.81 -2.96
CA HIS A 47 13.74 2.88 -1.51
C HIS A 47 12.43 2.79 -0.74
N SER A 48 12.49 2.13 0.41
CA SER A 48 11.41 2.19 1.39
C SER A 48 11.37 3.52 2.13
N LEU A 49 10.18 4.10 2.27
CA LEU A 49 9.96 5.35 3.01
C LEU A 49 10.28 5.19 4.51
N VAL A 50 10.09 3.99 5.05
CA VAL A 50 10.29 3.67 6.46
C VAL A 50 11.30 2.53 6.54
N PRO A 51 12.49 2.75 7.11
CA PRO A 51 13.42 1.65 7.32
C PRO A 51 12.80 0.65 8.32
N VAL A 52 12.87 -0.63 8.00
CA VAL A 52 12.45 -1.72 8.89
C VAL A 52 13.67 -2.36 9.49
N GLU A 53 13.78 -2.33 10.82
CA GLU A 53 14.79 -3.03 11.58
C GLU A 53 14.10 -3.95 12.59
N ASP A 54 13.42 -4.99 12.08
CA ASP A 54 12.77 -6.02 12.89
C ASP A 54 12.99 -7.41 12.27
N GLU A 55 14.06 -8.07 12.71
CA GLU A 55 14.44 -9.40 12.21
C GLU A 55 13.35 -10.46 12.42
N ARG A 56 12.54 -10.33 13.49
CA ARG A 56 11.47 -11.30 13.78
C ARG A 56 10.32 -11.14 12.80
N TRP A 57 9.92 -9.89 12.54
CA TRP A 57 8.91 -9.57 11.55
C TRP A 57 9.37 -9.98 10.15
N GLU A 58 10.62 -9.68 9.79
CA GLU A 58 11.20 -10.07 8.49
C GLU A 58 11.24 -11.60 8.30
N ALA A 59 11.63 -12.34 9.35
CA ALA A 59 11.60 -13.80 9.30
C ALA A 59 10.17 -14.37 9.19
N ALA A 60 9.19 -13.76 9.85
CA ALA A 60 7.79 -14.16 9.73
C ALA A 60 7.25 -13.86 8.33
N ARG A 61 7.54 -12.68 7.79
CA ARG A 61 7.22 -12.30 6.42
C ARG A 61 7.81 -13.28 5.40
N GLY A 62 9.10 -13.57 5.47
CA GLY A 62 9.76 -14.47 4.51
C GLY A 62 9.23 -15.91 4.56
N ARG A 63 8.82 -16.40 5.75
CA ARG A 63 8.12 -17.69 5.87
C ARG A 63 6.77 -17.65 5.15
N LEU A 64 5.97 -16.62 5.39
CA LEU A 64 4.65 -16.47 4.81
C LEU A 64 4.70 -16.26 3.29
N GLU A 65 5.65 -15.46 2.79
CA GLU A 65 5.92 -15.31 1.35
C GLU A 65 6.26 -16.65 0.69
N SER A 66 7.11 -17.45 1.33
CA SER A 66 7.48 -18.78 0.84
C SER A 66 6.27 -19.73 0.83
N GLN A 67 5.45 -19.70 1.89
CA GLN A 67 4.26 -20.51 2.01
C GLN A 67 3.20 -20.14 0.98
N ILE A 68 2.97 -18.85 0.72
CA ILE A 68 2.04 -18.37 -0.31
C ILE A 68 2.53 -18.74 -1.71
N ALA A 69 3.83 -18.56 -1.97
CA ALA A 69 4.42 -18.84 -3.27
C ALA A 69 4.43 -20.34 -3.62
N ASP A 70 4.40 -21.23 -2.62
CA ASP A 70 4.33 -22.66 -2.85
C ASP A 70 3.05 -23.06 -3.60
N GLY A 71 3.23 -23.65 -4.78
CA GLY A 71 2.13 -24.04 -5.67
C GLY A 71 1.42 -22.90 -6.41
N LEU A 72 1.87 -21.64 -6.29
CA LEU A 72 1.23 -20.51 -6.97
C LEU A 72 1.86 -20.28 -8.37
N PRO A 73 1.11 -20.45 -9.49
CA PRO A 73 1.63 -20.28 -10.85
C PRO A 73 1.67 -18.80 -11.30
N ALA A 74 1.94 -17.90 -10.36
CA ALA A 74 1.94 -16.46 -10.59
C ALA A 74 2.86 -15.77 -9.60
N ARG A 75 3.44 -14.65 -10.04
CA ARG A 75 4.09 -13.69 -9.14
C ARG A 75 3.04 -12.71 -8.63
N ILE A 76 3.02 -12.47 -7.32
CA ILE A 76 2.07 -11.56 -6.69
C ILE A 76 2.74 -10.57 -5.74
N ALA A 77 2.13 -9.40 -5.61
CA ALA A 77 2.31 -8.47 -4.51
C ALA A 77 1.12 -8.56 -3.56
N LEU A 78 1.38 -8.68 -2.27
CA LEU A 78 0.37 -8.59 -1.22
C LEU A 78 0.67 -7.34 -0.38
N TRP A 79 -0.30 -6.43 -0.30
CA TRP A 79 -0.18 -5.18 0.44
C TRP A 79 -0.91 -5.31 1.77
N ALA A 80 -0.14 -5.46 2.84
CA ALA A 80 -0.64 -5.45 4.21
C ALA A 80 -1.00 -4.00 4.61
N PRO A 81 -2.25 -3.74 5.04
CA PRO A 81 -2.62 -2.44 5.56
C PRO A 81 -1.73 -2.03 6.75
N SER A 82 -1.48 -0.74 6.88
CA SER A 82 -0.71 -0.20 8.01
C SER A 82 -1.31 -0.62 9.35
N GLY A 83 -0.50 -1.23 10.21
CA GLY A 83 -0.87 -1.70 11.54
C GLY A 83 -1.34 -3.15 11.60
N ALA A 84 -1.63 -3.76 10.45
CA ALA A 84 -2.07 -5.15 10.38
C ALA A 84 -0.92 -6.12 10.72
N ALA A 85 -1.21 -7.13 11.52
CA ALA A 85 -0.24 -8.17 11.85
C ALA A 85 -0.26 -9.27 10.79
N LEU A 86 0.92 -9.77 10.43
CA LEU A 86 1.03 -10.99 9.65
C LEU A 86 0.76 -12.21 10.55
N PRO A 87 -0.04 -13.18 10.12
CA PRO A 87 -0.23 -14.41 10.89
C PRO A 87 1.09 -15.17 10.97
N SER A 88 1.50 -15.54 12.18
CA SER A 88 2.79 -16.22 12.43
C SER A 88 2.65 -17.66 12.94
N GLU A 89 1.46 -18.03 13.44
CA GLU A 89 1.19 -19.31 14.08
C GLU A 89 0.18 -20.14 13.26
N GLU A 90 0.27 -21.47 13.37
CA GLU A 90 -0.68 -22.39 12.76
C GLU A 90 -1.94 -22.57 13.63
N PRO A 91 -3.14 -22.72 13.02
CA PRO A 91 -3.41 -22.87 11.58
C PRO A 91 -3.54 -21.55 10.81
N ALA A 92 -3.49 -20.41 11.49
CA ALA A 92 -3.79 -19.09 10.90
C ALA A 92 -2.86 -18.72 9.73
N ALA A 93 -1.56 -19.07 9.82
CA ALA A 93 -0.61 -18.86 8.72
C ALA A 93 -0.99 -19.64 7.46
N SER A 94 -1.31 -20.93 7.59
CA SER A 94 -1.74 -21.76 6.46
C SER A 94 -3.07 -21.31 5.86
N GLU A 95 -4.06 -20.98 6.69
CA GLU A 95 -5.36 -20.49 6.24
C GLU A 95 -5.23 -19.17 5.48
N PHE A 96 -4.41 -18.26 5.98
CA PHE A 96 -4.10 -17.00 5.31
C PHE A 96 -3.41 -17.23 3.97
N ALA A 97 -2.38 -18.08 3.93
CA ALA A 97 -1.65 -18.37 2.70
C ALA A 97 -2.57 -18.94 1.62
N GLU A 98 -3.49 -19.84 2.01
CA GLU A 98 -4.49 -20.40 1.11
C GLU A 98 -5.49 -19.34 0.61
N ALA A 99 -5.98 -18.47 1.50
CA ALA A 99 -6.86 -17.39 1.11
C ALA A 99 -6.21 -16.44 0.08
N VAL A 100 -4.92 -16.10 0.28
CA VAL A 100 -4.13 -15.30 -0.68
C VAL A 100 -4.01 -16.02 -2.02
N ARG A 101 -3.66 -17.32 -2.03
CA ARG A 101 -3.55 -18.09 -3.27
C ARG A 101 -4.87 -18.14 -4.04
N GLN A 102 -5.98 -18.38 -3.35
CA GLN A 102 -7.31 -18.44 -3.95
C GLN A 102 -7.75 -17.10 -4.54
N ALA A 103 -7.34 -15.98 -3.93
CA ALA A 103 -7.56 -14.66 -4.51
C ALA A 103 -6.65 -14.44 -5.73
N ALA A 104 -5.38 -14.81 -5.64
CA ALA A 104 -4.39 -14.62 -6.69
C ALA A 104 -4.70 -15.37 -8.00
N VAL A 105 -5.19 -16.61 -7.92
CA VAL A 105 -5.50 -17.41 -9.13
C VAL A 105 -6.66 -16.84 -9.97
N LYS A 106 -7.46 -15.94 -9.38
CA LYS A 106 -8.57 -15.27 -10.07
C LYS A 106 -8.12 -14.01 -10.83
N LEU A 107 -6.89 -13.55 -10.60
CA LEU A 107 -6.36 -12.34 -11.21
C LEU A 107 -5.78 -12.61 -12.59
N GLY A 108 -6.20 -11.81 -13.57
CA GLY A 108 -5.50 -11.63 -14.83
C GLY A 108 -4.12 -10.99 -14.62
N PRO A 109 -3.24 -11.05 -15.63
CA PRO A 109 -1.94 -10.37 -15.57
C PRO A 109 -2.12 -8.89 -15.19
N GLU A 110 -1.33 -8.42 -14.22
CA GLU A 110 -1.30 -7.02 -13.78
C GLU A 110 -2.61 -6.52 -13.12
N GLU A 111 -3.60 -7.40 -12.95
CA GLU A 111 -4.82 -7.10 -12.22
C GLU A 111 -4.59 -7.10 -10.71
N ARG A 112 -5.46 -6.36 -10.02
CA ARG A 112 -5.51 -6.25 -8.56
C ARG A 112 -6.92 -6.53 -8.05
N ALA A 113 -7.03 -7.06 -6.84
CA ALA A 113 -8.29 -7.24 -6.14
C ALA A 113 -8.12 -7.11 -4.63
N HIS A 114 -9.25 -7.09 -3.93
CA HIS A 114 -9.26 -7.21 -2.47
C HIS A 114 -9.28 -8.66 -2.03
N LEU A 115 -8.39 -8.99 -1.09
CA LEU A 115 -8.49 -10.16 -0.24
C LEU A 115 -9.34 -9.79 0.98
N SER A 116 -10.53 -10.39 1.06
CA SER A 116 -11.45 -10.19 2.18
C SER A 116 -11.10 -11.12 3.34
N LEU A 117 -10.52 -10.57 4.40
CA LEU A 117 -10.16 -11.34 5.60
C LEU A 117 -11.25 -11.16 6.68
N PRO A 118 -11.91 -12.23 7.14
CA PRO A 118 -12.91 -12.12 8.19
C PRO A 118 -12.30 -11.56 9.48
N ILE A 119 -12.95 -10.55 10.05
CA ILE A 119 -12.60 -9.95 11.35
C ILE A 119 -13.85 -9.68 12.17
N ARG A 120 -13.66 -9.32 13.43
CA ARG A 120 -14.73 -8.91 14.34
C ARG A 120 -14.41 -7.53 14.92
N VAL A 121 -15.42 -6.69 15.01
CA VAL A 121 -15.39 -5.47 15.80
C VAL A 121 -16.25 -5.65 17.03
N LEU A 122 -15.89 -5.01 18.14
CA LEU A 122 -16.58 -5.16 19.42
C LEU A 122 -17.40 -3.91 19.70
N LEU A 123 -18.69 -4.10 19.99
CA LEU A 123 -19.58 -3.05 20.44
C LEU A 123 -19.95 -3.31 21.90
N ARG A 124 -19.71 -2.34 22.77
CA ARG A 124 -20.11 -2.38 24.18
C ARG A 124 -21.12 -1.30 24.47
N LYS A 125 -22.24 -1.65 25.11
CA LYS A 125 -23.20 -0.66 25.61
C LYS A 125 -22.84 -0.28 27.05
N ASN A 126 -22.56 1.00 27.29
CA ASN A 126 -22.17 1.49 28.61
C ASN A 126 -23.38 1.86 29.46
N ASN A 127 -24.36 2.55 28.86
CA ASN A 127 -25.65 2.85 29.50
C ASN A 127 -26.73 3.18 28.46
N SER A 128 -27.98 3.16 28.89
CA SER A 128 -29.14 3.48 28.05
C SER A 128 -29.41 4.99 27.88
N GLY A 129 -28.59 5.86 28.47
CA GLY A 129 -28.73 7.31 28.35
C GLY A 129 -27.99 7.87 27.13
N GLY A 130 -28.55 8.88 26.47
CA GLY A 130 -27.90 9.56 25.34
C GLY A 130 -28.08 8.85 24.00
N GLY A 131 -27.15 9.07 23.07
CA GLY A 131 -27.21 8.54 21.70
C GLY A 131 -25.89 8.71 20.95
N VAL A 132 -24.80 8.26 21.58
CA VAL A 132 -23.42 8.48 21.10
C VAL A 132 -22.67 7.16 21.03
N ILE A 133 -21.89 6.98 19.97
CA ILE A 133 -20.88 5.93 19.86
C ILE A 133 -19.49 6.58 19.86
N SER A 134 -18.63 6.14 20.76
CA SER A 134 -17.21 6.43 20.74
C SER A 134 -16.49 5.32 19.96
N ALA A 135 -15.87 5.64 18.82
CA ALA A 135 -15.22 4.65 17.96
C ALA A 135 -13.68 4.76 17.99
N SER A 136 -13.02 3.62 18.20
CA SER A 136 -11.56 3.45 18.11
C SER A 136 -11.20 2.51 16.95
N GLY A 137 -10.05 2.72 16.31
CA GLY A 137 -9.60 1.90 15.17
C GLY A 137 -10.14 2.36 13.81
N GLY A 138 -10.35 1.43 12.87
CA GLY A 138 -10.66 1.72 11.47
C GLY A 138 -11.97 2.49 11.23
N LEU A 139 -12.94 2.40 12.14
CA LEU A 139 -14.21 3.15 12.09
C LEU A 139 -14.15 4.50 12.82
N SER A 140 -13.03 4.85 13.45
CA SER A 140 -12.90 6.12 14.17
C SER A 140 -13.21 7.34 13.28
N PRO A 141 -12.73 7.46 12.03
CA PRO A 141 -13.08 8.60 11.16
C PRO A 141 -14.58 8.74 10.85
N HIS A 142 -15.36 7.67 11.07
CA HIS A 142 -16.79 7.60 10.79
C HIS A 142 -17.65 7.74 12.05
N TRP A 143 -17.08 8.03 13.23
CA TRP A 143 -17.82 8.09 14.50
C TRP A 143 -19.10 8.96 14.43
N ALA A 144 -19.04 10.07 13.69
CA ALA A 144 -20.15 11.01 13.57
C ALA A 144 -21.38 10.41 12.89
N THR A 145 -21.21 9.40 12.01
CA THR A 145 -22.33 8.79 11.28
C THR A 145 -23.23 7.92 12.17
N PHE A 146 -22.76 7.55 13.36
CA PHE A 146 -23.53 6.80 14.34
C PHE A 146 -24.34 7.70 15.28
N THR A 147 -23.95 8.98 15.41
CA THR A 147 -24.53 9.89 16.41
C THR A 147 -26.02 10.15 16.11
N GLY A 148 -26.87 9.97 17.12
CA GLY A 148 -28.32 10.14 17.00
C GLY A 148 -29.06 8.96 16.34
N ARG A 149 -28.34 7.93 15.87
CA ARG A 149 -28.94 6.71 15.31
C ARG A 149 -29.11 5.59 16.34
N VAL A 150 -28.50 5.72 17.52
CA VAL A 150 -28.55 4.73 18.60
C VAL A 150 -29.17 5.32 19.87
N GLN A 151 -29.72 4.44 20.72
CA GLN A 151 -30.22 4.79 22.05
C GLN A 151 -29.24 4.28 23.11
N GLY A 152 -28.56 5.22 23.79
CA GLY A 152 -27.54 4.93 24.78
C GLY A 152 -26.15 5.45 24.42
N THR A 153 -25.17 5.11 25.25
CA THR A 153 -23.75 5.35 24.99
C THR A 153 -23.04 4.03 24.73
N PHE A 154 -22.22 4.00 23.69
CA PHE A 154 -21.49 2.81 23.27
C PHE A 154 -20.01 3.09 23.05
N ASP A 155 -19.20 2.07 23.31
CA ASP A 155 -17.81 2.02 22.85
C ASP A 155 -17.71 1.00 21.71
N LEU A 156 -17.20 1.45 20.57
CA LEU A 156 -16.93 0.63 19.39
C LEU A 156 -15.42 0.45 19.22
N ASP A 157 -14.94 -0.76 19.45
CA ASP A 157 -13.57 -1.16 19.17
C ASP A 157 -13.50 -1.82 17.79
N SER A 158 -12.94 -1.07 16.84
CA SER A 158 -12.66 -1.52 15.47
C SER A 158 -11.16 -1.55 15.18
N THR A 159 -10.33 -1.78 16.21
CA THR A 159 -8.86 -1.83 16.05
C THR A 159 -8.38 -3.01 15.19
N ALA A 160 -9.18 -4.06 15.04
CA ALA A 160 -8.93 -5.16 14.11
C ALA A 160 -9.20 -4.80 12.63
N LEU A 161 -9.94 -3.71 12.37
CA LEU A 161 -10.21 -3.20 11.02
C LEU A 161 -9.13 -2.19 10.63
N HIS A 162 -8.22 -2.60 9.75
CA HIS A 162 -7.13 -1.75 9.26
C HIS A 162 -7.52 -1.08 7.94
N ARG A 163 -8.39 -1.71 7.16
CA ARG A 163 -8.86 -1.20 5.89
C ARG A 163 -10.28 -1.67 5.55
N LEU A 164 -11.12 -0.69 5.25
CA LEU A 164 -12.42 -0.91 4.60
C LEU A 164 -12.26 -1.23 3.10
N PRO A 165 -13.16 -2.02 2.50
CA PRO A 165 -13.29 -2.15 1.05
C PRO A 165 -13.46 -0.79 0.35
N GLU A 166 -13.06 -0.68 -0.92
CA GLU A 166 -13.18 0.56 -1.69
C GLU A 166 -14.62 1.07 -1.83
N SER A 167 -15.60 0.15 -1.93
CA SER A 167 -17.01 0.51 -2.05
C SER A 167 -17.59 1.08 -0.75
N ASN A 168 -18.25 2.24 -0.85
CA ASN A 168 -19.01 2.84 0.24
C ASN A 168 -20.19 1.96 0.70
N GLU A 169 -20.72 1.11 -0.17
CA GLU A 169 -21.84 0.21 0.17
C GLU A 169 -21.49 -0.75 1.31
N HIS A 170 -20.21 -1.14 1.44
CA HIS A 170 -19.78 -1.98 2.57
C HIS A 170 -19.78 -1.19 3.88
N LEU A 171 -19.29 0.04 3.86
CA LEU A 171 -19.28 0.91 5.03
C LEU A 171 -20.71 1.23 5.49
N GLU A 172 -21.60 1.56 4.56
CA GLU A 172 -23.01 1.85 4.85
C GLU A 172 -23.71 0.66 5.49
N ARG A 173 -23.58 -0.54 4.91
CA ARG A 173 -24.12 -1.79 5.47
C ARG A 173 -23.55 -2.10 6.85
N LEU A 174 -22.24 -1.91 7.06
CA LEU A 174 -21.62 -2.13 8.36
C LEU A 174 -22.14 -1.15 9.42
N ILE A 175 -22.33 0.12 9.05
CA ILE A 175 -22.92 1.12 9.95
C ILE A 175 -24.36 0.73 10.32
N GLU A 176 -25.17 0.30 9.34
CA GLU A 176 -26.54 -0.15 9.58
C GLU A 176 -26.59 -1.36 10.52
N GLN A 177 -25.74 -2.35 10.29
CA GLN A 177 -25.61 -3.53 11.14
C GLN A 177 -25.21 -3.15 12.57
N ILE A 178 -24.26 -2.22 12.76
CA ILE A 178 -23.86 -1.73 14.08
C ILE A 178 -25.03 -1.05 14.80
N VAL A 179 -25.79 -0.22 14.09
CA VAL A 179 -26.95 0.49 14.65
C VAL A 179 -28.07 -0.49 15.04
N GLU A 180 -28.35 -1.49 14.20
CA GLU A 180 -29.32 -2.54 14.49
C GLU A 180 -28.93 -3.33 15.75
N VAL A 181 -27.69 -3.81 15.80
CA VAL A 181 -27.16 -4.54 16.96
C VAL A 181 -27.23 -3.67 18.22
N ALA A 182 -26.88 -2.39 18.13
CA ALA A 182 -26.95 -1.45 19.27
C ALA A 182 -28.38 -1.31 19.84
N GLY A 183 -29.40 -1.34 18.97
CA GLY A 183 -30.81 -1.21 19.35
C GLY A 183 -31.33 -2.36 20.22
N GLU A 184 -30.71 -3.52 20.14
CA GLU A 184 -31.10 -4.72 20.87
C GLU A 184 -30.30 -4.96 22.16
N MET A 185 -29.26 -4.15 22.39
CA MET A 185 -28.32 -4.38 23.49
C MET A 185 -28.83 -3.86 24.83
N SER A 186 -28.51 -4.60 25.89
CA SER A 186 -28.69 -4.22 27.29
C SER A 186 -27.47 -3.50 27.85
N ASP A 187 -27.65 -2.75 28.94
CA ASP A 187 -26.54 -2.05 29.60
C ASP A 187 -25.47 -3.04 30.10
N GLY A 188 -24.20 -2.75 29.78
CA GLY A 188 -23.06 -3.62 30.08
C GLY A 188 -22.84 -4.76 29.08
N GLU A 189 -23.73 -4.96 28.12
CA GLU A 189 -23.58 -6.00 27.09
C GLU A 189 -22.44 -5.67 26.13
N VAL A 190 -21.72 -6.71 25.70
CA VAL A 190 -20.71 -6.67 24.64
C VAL A 190 -21.16 -7.61 23.53
N ARG A 191 -21.19 -7.12 22.30
CA ARG A 191 -21.48 -7.93 21.11
C ARG A 191 -20.34 -7.84 20.11
N GLU A 192 -20.08 -8.97 19.45
CA GLU A 192 -19.16 -9.04 18.32
C GLU A 192 -19.96 -8.83 17.03
N ILE A 193 -19.41 -8.04 16.12
CA ILE A 193 -20.01 -7.77 14.81
C ILE A 193 -19.00 -8.22 13.76
N GLU A 194 -19.40 -9.20 12.95
CA GLU A 194 -18.57 -9.74 11.88
C GLU A 194 -18.47 -8.77 10.71
N THR A 195 -17.26 -8.62 10.18
CA THR A 195 -16.98 -7.83 8.97
C THR A 195 -15.70 -8.34 8.30
N ILE A 196 -15.14 -7.57 7.37
CA ILE A 196 -13.91 -7.91 6.67
C ILE A 196 -12.86 -6.80 6.77
N ASP A 197 -11.60 -7.21 6.84
CA ASP A 197 -10.43 -6.38 6.59
C ASP A 197 -10.00 -6.61 5.13
N ALA A 198 -9.98 -5.55 4.32
CA ALA A 198 -9.78 -5.66 2.87
C ALA A 198 -8.32 -5.40 2.48
N TRP A 199 -7.52 -6.45 2.35
CA TRP A 199 -6.12 -6.33 1.94
C TRP A 199 -6.02 -6.28 0.40
N THR A 200 -4.96 -5.71 -0.16
CA THR A 200 -4.78 -5.69 -1.63
C THR A 200 -3.86 -6.81 -2.07
N VAL A 201 -4.31 -7.61 -3.03
CA VAL A 201 -3.49 -8.59 -3.75
C VAL A 201 -3.43 -8.19 -5.21
N GLN A 202 -2.25 -8.25 -5.80
CA GLN A 202 -2.01 -7.87 -7.18
C GLN A 202 -1.14 -8.92 -7.87
N ARG A 203 -1.49 -9.28 -9.09
CA ARG A 203 -0.65 -10.12 -9.94
C ARG A 203 0.40 -9.26 -10.61
N LEU A 204 1.66 -9.63 -10.48
CA LEU A 204 2.79 -8.96 -11.13
C LEU A 204 3.16 -9.69 -12.42
N SER A 205 3.97 -9.04 -13.26
CA SER A 205 4.59 -9.68 -14.41
C SER A 205 5.63 -10.71 -13.97
N GLY A 206 5.76 -11.79 -14.76
CA GLY A 206 6.68 -12.89 -14.49
C GLY A 206 6.07 -14.06 -13.72
N ASP A 207 6.92 -15.04 -13.43
CA ASP A 207 6.51 -16.33 -12.89
C ASP A 207 6.73 -16.41 -11.38
N ASN A 208 5.86 -17.18 -10.71
CA ASN A 208 5.94 -17.71 -9.35
C ASN A 208 6.65 -16.84 -8.30
N GLY A 209 5.89 -16.31 -7.34
CA GLY A 209 6.47 -15.66 -6.18
C GLY A 209 5.45 -14.85 -5.39
N CYS A 210 5.78 -14.53 -4.16
CA CYS A 210 5.02 -13.61 -3.34
C CYS A 210 5.97 -12.58 -2.74
N THR A 211 5.58 -11.32 -2.80
CA THR A 211 6.24 -10.23 -2.09
C THR A 211 5.18 -9.53 -1.24
N ILE A 212 5.40 -9.51 0.07
CA ILE A 212 4.53 -8.82 1.02
C ILE A 212 5.10 -7.43 1.28
N PHE A 213 4.31 -6.42 0.93
CA PHE A 213 4.53 -5.03 1.29
C PHE A 213 3.86 -4.75 2.62
N GLY A 214 4.64 -4.52 3.67
CA GLY A 214 4.11 -4.25 5.01
C GLY A 214 5.15 -3.71 5.98
N LEU A 215 4.70 -3.37 7.18
CA LEU A 215 5.55 -2.95 8.29
C LEU A 215 5.12 -3.65 9.57
N PRO A 216 6.04 -3.88 10.54
CA PRO A 216 5.63 -4.25 11.89
C PRO A 216 4.79 -3.12 12.50
N ARG A 217 3.77 -3.48 13.30
CA ARG A 217 2.82 -2.53 13.90
C ARG A 217 3.51 -1.35 14.61
N ALA A 218 4.59 -1.60 15.34
CA ALA A 218 5.34 -0.55 16.04
C ALA A 218 5.94 0.51 15.08
N ALA A 219 6.31 0.13 13.86
CA ALA A 219 6.81 1.06 12.85
C ALA A 219 5.71 1.91 12.20
N THR A 220 4.43 1.61 12.47
CA THR A 220 3.28 2.27 11.83
C THR A 220 2.70 3.44 12.61
N GLU A 221 2.97 3.53 13.92
CA GLU A 221 2.37 4.53 14.81
C GLU A 221 2.81 5.97 14.47
N ASP A 222 4.01 6.15 13.94
CA ASP A 222 4.62 7.47 13.69
C ASP A 222 4.88 7.79 12.19
N ILE A 223 4.32 7.01 11.26
CA ILE A 223 4.61 7.16 9.82
C ILE A 223 4.38 8.60 9.38
N GLY A 224 3.23 9.19 9.75
CA GLY A 224 2.85 10.56 9.37
C GLY A 224 3.88 11.62 9.76
N LEU A 225 4.46 11.51 10.97
CA LEU A 225 5.49 12.42 11.45
C LEU A 225 6.86 12.16 10.80
N ALA A 226 7.14 10.90 10.48
CA ALA A 226 8.40 10.48 9.89
C ALA A 226 8.51 10.73 8.38
N VAL A 227 7.39 10.79 7.63
CA VAL A 227 7.38 10.93 6.16
C VAL A 227 8.30 12.05 5.71
N ARG A 228 8.14 13.27 6.25
CA ARG A 228 8.92 14.43 5.80
C ARG A 228 10.42 14.27 6.10
N ARG A 229 10.78 13.69 7.23
CA ARG A 229 12.18 13.47 7.59
C ARG A 229 12.82 12.41 6.69
N ASN A 230 12.15 11.28 6.54
CA ASN A 230 12.66 10.13 5.81
C ASN A 230 12.73 10.42 4.31
N PHE A 231 11.69 11.04 3.75
CA PHE A 231 11.66 11.36 2.32
C PHE A 231 12.75 12.38 1.94
N ARG A 232 13.02 13.37 2.80
CA ARG A 232 14.17 14.27 2.60
C ARG A 232 15.52 13.53 2.65
N ARG A 233 15.66 12.56 3.56
CA ARG A 233 16.86 11.72 3.62
C ARG A 233 17.02 10.92 2.32
N LEU A 234 15.97 10.26 1.85
CA LEU A 234 15.99 9.50 0.59
C LEU A 234 16.41 10.36 -0.61
N LEU A 235 15.87 11.57 -0.75
CA LEU A 235 16.29 12.49 -1.81
C LEU A 235 17.78 12.82 -1.73
N ARG A 236 18.28 13.15 -0.54
CA ARG A 236 19.70 13.45 -0.34
C ARG A 236 20.60 12.26 -0.67
N ASP A 237 20.18 11.05 -0.33
CA ASP A 237 20.99 9.84 -0.48
C ASP A 237 20.97 9.32 -1.93
N ALA A 238 19.80 9.33 -2.60
CA ALA A 238 19.63 8.72 -3.93
C ALA A 238 19.95 9.67 -5.10
N VAL A 239 19.63 10.96 -4.98
CA VAL A 239 19.75 11.92 -6.11
C VAL A 239 21.18 12.06 -6.64
N PRO A 240 22.24 12.13 -5.81
CA PRO A 240 23.61 12.23 -6.32
C PRO A 240 23.97 11.07 -7.26
N ALA A 241 23.71 9.83 -6.84
CA ALA A 241 23.99 8.64 -7.64
C ALA A 241 23.16 8.60 -8.93
N LEU A 242 21.88 8.96 -8.87
CA LEU A 242 21.03 9.04 -10.06
C LEU A 242 21.51 10.09 -11.07
N ARG A 243 22.05 11.22 -10.60
CA ARG A 243 22.59 12.27 -11.49
C ARG A 243 23.89 11.83 -12.17
N GLU A 244 24.72 11.06 -11.48
CA GLU A 244 25.97 10.52 -12.01
C GLU A 244 25.74 9.37 -13.02
N ALA A 245 24.59 8.69 -12.96
CA ALA A 245 24.23 7.67 -13.93
C ALA A 245 24.08 8.25 -15.35
N GLU A 246 24.75 7.62 -16.32
CA GLU A 246 24.60 7.90 -17.75
C GLU A 246 23.27 7.32 -18.24
N ALA A 247 22.19 8.09 -18.10
CA ALA A 247 20.86 7.74 -18.57
C ALA A 247 20.09 8.94 -19.15
N ASP A 248 19.19 8.66 -20.09
CA ASP A 248 18.28 9.65 -20.68
C ASP A 248 17.25 10.14 -19.66
N LEU A 249 16.80 9.23 -18.78
CA LEU A 249 15.78 9.48 -17.77
C LEU A 249 16.24 9.02 -16.39
N ARG A 250 15.76 9.71 -15.35
CA ARG A 250 16.07 9.39 -13.94
C ARG A 250 14.81 9.31 -13.09
N ALA A 251 14.64 8.22 -12.35
CA ALA A 251 13.49 7.99 -11.49
C ALA A 251 13.90 7.63 -10.05
N LEU A 252 13.25 8.27 -9.08
CA LEU A 252 13.24 7.82 -7.69
C LEU A 252 11.89 7.19 -7.38
N ILE A 253 11.89 5.90 -7.04
CA ILE A 253 10.72 5.16 -6.59
C ILE A 253 10.77 5.05 -5.07
N VAL A 254 9.71 5.46 -4.41
CA VAL A 254 9.58 5.34 -2.96
C VAL A 254 8.41 4.44 -2.61
N ILE A 255 8.67 3.42 -1.80
CA ILE A 255 7.66 2.48 -1.31
C ILE A 255 7.03 3.06 -0.04
N GLY A 256 5.71 3.22 -0.05
CA GLY A 256 4.92 3.66 1.10
C GLY A 256 4.01 2.56 1.62
N TYR A 257 3.78 2.57 2.94
CA TYR A 257 2.93 1.61 3.63
C TYR A 257 1.72 2.34 4.21
N TYR A 258 0.78 2.64 3.33
CA TYR A 258 -0.46 3.33 3.68
C TYR A 258 -1.63 2.36 3.51
N PRO A 259 -2.70 2.46 4.33
CA PRO A 259 -3.91 1.68 4.09
C PRO A 259 -4.48 1.93 2.69
N ARG A 260 -4.42 3.17 2.22
CA ARG A 260 -4.74 3.55 0.84
C ARG A 260 -3.81 4.64 0.33
N ILE A 261 -3.66 4.72 -0.98
CA ILE A 261 -2.80 5.73 -1.63
C ILE A 261 -3.27 7.17 -1.39
N GLU A 262 -4.55 7.42 -1.09
CA GLU A 262 -5.06 8.76 -0.79
C GLU A 262 -4.66 9.26 0.60
N MET A 263 -4.28 8.35 1.50
CA MET A 263 -3.88 8.67 2.88
C MET A 263 -2.40 9.04 3.00
N GLU A 264 -1.67 9.09 1.90
CA GLU A 264 -0.24 9.35 1.90
C GLU A 264 0.10 10.81 2.26
N GLY A 265 1.17 10.98 3.05
CA GLY A 265 1.68 12.30 3.45
C GLY A 265 2.77 12.87 2.53
N ALA A 266 3.26 12.10 1.56
CA ALA A 266 4.42 12.44 0.73
C ALA A 266 4.12 13.58 -0.25
N THR A 267 2.91 13.67 -0.83
CA THR A 267 2.50 14.81 -1.66
C THR A 267 2.56 16.12 -0.89
N THR A 268 2.12 16.13 0.37
CA THR A 268 2.21 17.34 1.21
C THR A 268 3.68 17.61 1.59
N ALA A 269 4.45 16.57 1.87
CA ALA A 269 5.85 16.70 2.25
C ALA A 269 6.70 17.33 1.12
N ILE A 270 6.55 16.85 -0.11
CA ILE A 270 7.35 17.28 -1.27
C ILE A 270 7.07 18.72 -1.68
N ARG A 271 5.82 19.18 -1.56
CA ARG A 271 5.44 20.60 -1.79
C ARG A 271 6.17 21.57 -0.87
N GLY A 272 6.60 21.09 0.31
CA GLY A 272 7.35 21.88 1.29
C GLY A 272 8.86 21.75 1.17
N TYR A 273 9.41 21.19 0.08
CA TYR A 273 10.85 21.08 -0.18
C TYR A 273 11.33 22.10 -1.21
N ASP A 274 12.62 22.40 -1.14
CA ASP A 274 13.30 23.15 -2.19
C ASP A 274 13.37 22.30 -3.48
N PRO A 275 12.86 22.78 -4.62
CA PRO A 275 12.94 22.08 -5.91
C PRO A 275 14.36 21.66 -6.32
N ALA A 276 15.40 22.36 -5.87
CA ALA A 276 16.79 21.95 -6.12
C ALA A 276 17.14 20.56 -5.54
N SER A 277 16.39 20.12 -4.52
CA SER A 277 16.60 18.82 -3.85
C SER A 277 16.23 17.62 -4.73
N TYR A 278 15.39 17.83 -5.75
CA TYR A 278 14.96 16.80 -6.69
C TYR A 278 15.14 17.22 -8.15
N SER A 279 15.89 18.29 -8.41
CA SER A 279 16.20 18.71 -9.78
C SER A 279 17.03 17.64 -10.51
N GLY A 280 16.81 17.47 -11.80
CA GLY A 280 17.46 16.44 -12.59
C GLY A 280 16.88 15.03 -12.41
N LEU A 281 15.79 14.87 -11.66
CA LEU A 281 14.93 13.70 -11.75
C LEU A 281 13.78 13.99 -12.71
N ASP A 282 13.43 13.00 -13.54
CA ASP A 282 12.25 13.04 -14.40
C ASP A 282 11.02 12.52 -13.69
N PHE A 283 11.21 11.57 -12.77
CA PHE A 283 10.14 10.97 -12.00
C PHE A 283 10.52 10.87 -10.52
N VAL A 284 9.60 11.29 -9.65
CA VAL A 284 9.58 10.88 -8.25
C VAL A 284 8.22 10.24 -8.03
N CYS A 285 8.19 8.92 -7.88
CA CYS A 285 6.94 8.17 -7.74
C CYS A 285 6.83 7.54 -6.36
N LEU A 286 5.63 7.57 -5.80
CA LEU A 286 5.25 6.78 -4.64
C LEU A 286 4.54 5.51 -5.10
N VAL A 287 5.01 4.36 -4.64
CA VAL A 287 4.32 3.07 -4.81
C VAL A 287 3.72 2.68 -3.48
N ALA A 288 2.41 2.64 -3.39
CA ALA A 288 1.69 2.17 -2.22
C ALA A 288 0.35 1.58 -2.64
N ASP A 289 -0.09 0.53 -1.94
CA ASP A 289 -1.37 -0.11 -2.17
C ASP A 289 -1.59 -0.56 -3.65
N GLY A 290 -0.53 -1.08 -4.26
CA GLY A 290 -0.55 -1.55 -5.65
C GLY A 290 -0.74 -0.43 -6.69
N VAL A 291 -0.61 0.83 -6.28
CA VAL A 291 -0.72 2.01 -7.14
C VAL A 291 0.61 2.73 -7.21
N VAL A 292 0.95 3.16 -8.43
CA VAL A 292 2.04 4.11 -8.67
C VAL A 292 1.45 5.52 -8.79
N LYS A 293 1.85 6.41 -7.88
CA LYS A 293 1.45 7.81 -7.87
C LYS A 293 2.65 8.71 -8.16
N PRO A 294 2.68 9.43 -9.29
CA PRO A 294 3.72 10.43 -9.53
C PRO A 294 3.57 11.59 -8.54
N LEU A 295 4.63 11.88 -7.81
CA LEU A 295 4.76 13.06 -6.94
C LEU A 295 5.42 14.22 -7.69
N ILE A 296 6.41 13.90 -8.53
CA ILE A 296 7.03 14.79 -9.52
C ILE A 296 7.09 14.02 -10.84
N GLN A 297 6.80 14.71 -11.92
CA GLN A 297 6.88 14.16 -13.27
C GLN A 297 7.27 15.28 -14.24
N THR A 298 8.29 15.02 -15.06
CA THR A 298 8.62 15.85 -16.22
C THR A 298 7.40 15.88 -17.16
N PRO A 299 6.91 17.07 -17.57
CA PRO A 299 5.78 17.15 -18.50
C PRO A 299 6.02 16.33 -19.77
N ASP A 300 5.01 15.61 -20.24
CA ASP A 300 5.16 14.64 -21.33
C ASP A 300 5.86 15.20 -22.58
N ARG A 301 5.53 16.44 -22.96
CA ARG A 301 6.16 17.14 -24.10
C ARG A 301 7.67 17.36 -23.98
N LEU A 302 8.22 17.25 -22.78
CA LEU A 302 9.64 17.43 -22.48
C LEU A 302 10.38 16.09 -22.33
N LEU A 303 9.66 14.97 -22.27
CA LEU A 303 10.25 13.64 -22.26
C LEU A 303 10.91 13.35 -23.61
N PRO A 304 12.00 12.55 -23.64
CA PRO A 304 12.83 12.39 -24.83
C PRO A 304 12.05 11.77 -26.00
N TRP A 305 11.11 10.86 -25.73
CA TRP A 305 10.24 10.27 -26.76
C TRP A 305 9.19 11.22 -27.35
N ALA A 306 8.85 12.33 -26.68
CA ALA A 306 7.94 13.31 -27.25
C ALA A 306 8.59 14.11 -28.40
N LYS A 307 9.92 14.21 -28.40
CA LYS A 307 10.70 14.82 -29.48
C LYS A 307 10.87 13.87 -30.66
N ALA A 308 11.06 12.58 -30.41
CA ALA A 308 11.17 11.55 -31.45
C ALA A 308 9.90 11.41 -32.32
N ALA A 309 8.73 11.75 -31.77
CA ALA A 309 7.45 11.70 -32.48
C ALA A 309 7.16 12.92 -33.39
N GLN A 310 8.00 13.95 -33.38
CA GLN A 310 7.86 15.10 -34.28
C GLN A 310 8.70 14.86 -35.54
N PRO A 311 8.08 14.69 -36.74
CA PRO A 311 8.86 14.60 -37.97
C PRO A 311 9.62 15.91 -38.17
N GLU A 312 10.90 15.82 -38.55
CA GLU A 312 11.71 16.97 -38.96
C GLU A 312 10.91 17.79 -40.00
N ALA A 313 10.68 19.06 -39.68
CA ALA A 313 10.00 20.02 -40.55
C ALA A 313 10.97 20.63 -41.57
#